data_AF-A0A6P0Y9Z3-F1
#
_entry.id   AF-A0A6P0Y9Z3-F1
#
_cell.length_a   1.000
_cell.length_b   1.000
_cell.length_c   1.000
_cell.angle_alpha   90.00
_cell.angle_beta   90.00
_cell.angle_gamma   90.00
#
_symmetry.space_group_name_H-M   'P 1'
#
loop_
_entity.id
_entity.type
_entity.pdbx_description
1 polymer ?
#
loop_
_entity_poly.entity_id
_entity_poly.type
_entity_poly.pdbx_seq_one_letter_code
_entity_poly.pdbx_strand_id
1 'polypeptide(L)'
;MAFFESEYLLENSDVAAAINSGVMSSGFEHYLLFGLFEQRSAAFTGTTGNDFLPEFPVGVPGTEIDLIGVPVALNTAGDRIYQTGVAGDGGGGFDTLVGGNATDIFVLGESGQDFYNGIDSNVRISNFDPSVDIIQLGKENNSLIRNYSINFAPGETDATIIARSTTGIGLAVVENVVDPFTGELLLDDSNFRFGSQNPPNDEPLPLEISFVEGEYLANNPGVAEAVNNGFISSGLEHYLNFGINENRAAFFGGTNGSDIVRPVGEENNFVEVTGVAVDYFFERDYLSDGIGEFDRLIGTPGVNEFILGTTTVITPVIIPVAVPFYLGEGEATIVDFNQFEGDSIELFKQSIDNIQLFPVGNDLVIEYQSLENNVIEVDTVAVIEGGANLNLTQNIETIDDFFGIDRVILF
;
A
#
# COMPACT_ATOMS: atom_id res chain seq x y z
N MET A 1 1.13 -1.07 -29.09
CA MET A 1 0.48 0.13 -28.53
C MET A 1 0.43 -0.13 -27.05
N ALA A 2 1.05 0.73 -26.24
CA ALA A 2 1.44 0.38 -24.88
C ALA A 2 0.33 0.58 -23.84
N PHE A 3 -0.81 1.20 -24.16
CA PHE A 3 -1.89 1.42 -23.19
C PHE A 3 -2.51 0.08 -22.71
N PHE A 4 -2.58 -0.11 -21.40
CA PHE A 4 -3.09 -1.34 -20.80
C PHE A 4 -4.62 -1.28 -20.62
N GLU A 5 -5.32 -1.47 -21.74
CA GLU A 5 -6.78 -1.29 -21.81
C GLU A 5 -7.56 -2.24 -20.87
N SER A 6 -7.07 -3.45 -20.65
CA SER A 6 -7.76 -4.43 -19.80
C SER A 6 -7.93 -3.94 -18.36
N GLU A 7 -6.89 -3.32 -17.81
CA GLU A 7 -6.91 -2.74 -16.46
C GLU A 7 -7.75 -1.48 -16.40
N TYR A 8 -7.53 -0.59 -17.38
CA TYR A 8 -8.33 0.63 -17.46
C TYR A 8 -9.83 0.34 -17.48
N LEU A 9 -10.28 -0.71 -18.19
CA LEU A 9 -11.69 -1.08 -18.22
C LEU A 9 -12.17 -1.83 -16.98
N LEU A 10 -11.27 -2.49 -16.25
CA LEU A 10 -11.57 -3.13 -14.97
C LEU A 10 -11.89 -2.06 -13.91
N GLU A 11 -11.06 -1.03 -13.84
CA GLU A 11 -11.20 0.10 -12.90
C GLU A 11 -12.35 1.04 -13.30
N ASN A 12 -12.64 1.15 -14.60
CA ASN A 12 -13.58 2.12 -15.14
C ASN A 12 -14.80 1.42 -15.77
N SER A 13 -15.63 0.82 -14.92
CA SER A 13 -16.79 0.02 -15.34
C SER A 13 -17.83 0.81 -16.16
N ASP A 14 -17.93 2.13 -15.96
CA ASP A 14 -18.74 3.04 -16.75
C ASP A 14 -18.24 3.16 -18.21
N VAL A 15 -16.91 3.20 -18.39
CA VAL A 15 -16.26 3.20 -19.71
C VAL A 15 -16.46 1.86 -20.40
N ALA A 16 -16.33 0.75 -19.67
CA ALA A 16 -16.63 -0.58 -20.20
C ALA A 16 -18.08 -0.68 -20.70
N ALA A 17 -19.04 -0.09 -19.98
CA ALA A 17 -20.42 -0.02 -20.42
C ALA A 17 -20.61 0.87 -21.67
N ALA A 18 -19.90 2.00 -21.77
CA ALA A 18 -19.93 2.88 -22.94
C ALA A 18 -19.39 2.19 -24.21
N ILE A 19 -18.34 1.37 -24.08
CA ILE A 19 -17.80 0.57 -25.19
C ILE A 19 -18.78 -0.54 -25.57
N ASN A 20 -19.33 -1.28 -24.60
CA ASN A 20 -20.30 -2.33 -24.84
C ASN A 20 -21.59 -1.83 -25.52
N SER A 21 -21.96 -0.58 -25.29
CA SER A 21 -23.10 0.07 -25.96
C SER A 21 -22.75 0.71 -27.30
N GLY A 22 -21.48 0.66 -27.73
CA GLY A 22 -21.00 1.21 -29.00
C GLY A 22 -20.94 2.75 -29.03
N VAL A 23 -21.01 3.40 -27.87
CA VAL A 23 -20.86 4.86 -27.73
C VAL A 23 -19.40 5.28 -27.90
N MET A 24 -18.48 4.37 -27.58
CA MET A 24 -17.03 4.58 -27.63
C MET A 24 -16.31 3.36 -28.24
N SER A 25 -15.14 3.60 -28.83
CA SER A 25 -14.39 2.58 -29.58
C SER A 25 -13.39 1.80 -28.72
N SER A 26 -12.83 2.43 -27.68
CA SER A 26 -11.86 1.81 -26.76
C SER A 26 -11.71 2.60 -25.45
N GLY A 27 -11.15 1.96 -24.43
CA GLY A 27 -10.76 2.62 -23.18
C GLY A 27 -9.63 3.64 -23.41
N PHE A 28 -8.76 3.38 -24.38
CA PHE A 28 -7.74 4.35 -24.78
C PHE A 28 -8.34 5.62 -25.39
N GLU A 29 -9.40 5.48 -26.21
CA GLU A 29 -10.15 6.65 -26.71
C GLU A 29 -10.80 7.41 -25.57
N HIS A 30 -11.38 6.71 -24.57
CA HIS A 30 -11.91 7.34 -23.36
C HIS A 30 -10.85 8.18 -22.66
N TYR A 31 -9.71 7.55 -22.37
CA TYR A 31 -8.65 8.15 -21.59
C TYR A 31 -8.18 9.46 -22.22
N LEU A 32 -7.89 9.45 -23.52
CA LEU A 32 -7.42 10.63 -24.25
C LEU A 32 -8.44 11.77 -24.32
N LEU A 33 -9.74 11.46 -24.41
CA LEU A 33 -10.78 12.47 -24.58
C LEU A 33 -11.34 12.99 -23.25
N PHE A 34 -11.38 12.15 -22.23
CA PHE A 34 -12.07 12.39 -20.97
C PHE A 34 -11.24 12.00 -19.74
N GLY A 35 -10.72 10.76 -19.71
CA GLY A 35 -10.06 10.19 -18.52
C GLY A 35 -8.94 11.06 -17.96
N LEU A 36 -8.14 11.70 -18.83
CA LEU A 36 -7.10 12.66 -18.45
C LEU A 36 -7.64 13.86 -17.66
N PHE A 37 -8.77 14.42 -18.08
CA PHE A 37 -9.41 15.56 -17.41
C PHE A 37 -10.24 15.13 -16.19
N GLU A 38 -10.52 13.85 -16.08
CA GLU A 38 -11.17 13.21 -14.94
C GLU A 38 -10.16 12.70 -13.90
N GLN A 39 -8.86 12.92 -14.13
CA GLN A 39 -7.76 12.46 -13.26
C GLN A 39 -7.72 10.95 -13.04
N ARG A 40 -8.21 10.17 -14.02
CA ARG A 40 -8.16 8.70 -13.94
C ARG A 40 -6.74 8.21 -14.18
N SER A 41 -6.29 7.25 -13.39
CA SER A 41 -4.98 6.61 -13.58
C SER A 41 -4.93 5.77 -14.87
N ALA A 42 -3.73 5.51 -15.37
CA ALA A 42 -3.51 4.64 -16.51
C ALA A 42 -2.15 3.96 -16.48
N ALA A 43 -2.07 2.77 -17.07
CA ALA A 43 -0.82 2.05 -17.23
C ALA A 43 -0.41 1.92 -18.71
N PHE A 44 0.90 2.01 -18.95
CA PHE A 44 1.53 1.76 -20.23
C PHE A 44 2.57 0.65 -20.08
N THR A 45 2.38 -0.43 -20.84
CA THR A 45 3.15 -1.67 -20.75
C THR A 45 3.95 -1.91 -22.03
N GLY A 46 5.17 -2.38 -21.90
CA GLY A 46 6.03 -2.81 -23.00
C GLY A 46 5.84 -4.27 -23.37
N THR A 47 6.88 -4.86 -23.94
CA THR A 47 6.93 -6.22 -24.46
C THR A 47 8.10 -6.98 -23.85
N THR A 48 8.36 -8.22 -24.28
CA THR A 48 9.54 -8.97 -23.82
C THR A 48 10.84 -8.51 -24.51
N GLY A 49 10.77 -7.48 -25.36
CA GLY A 49 11.88 -6.97 -26.16
C GLY A 49 12.33 -5.60 -25.69
N ASN A 50 13.08 -4.89 -26.55
CA ASN A 50 13.45 -3.50 -26.27
C ASN A 50 12.29 -2.58 -26.66
N ASP A 51 11.83 -1.81 -25.71
CA ASP A 51 10.70 -0.91 -25.83
C ASP A 51 11.12 0.55 -25.62
N PHE A 52 10.48 1.42 -26.39
CA PHE A 52 10.53 2.86 -26.19
C PHE A 52 9.12 3.28 -25.84
N LEU A 53 8.88 3.59 -24.57
CA LEU A 53 7.63 4.18 -24.08
C LEU A 53 7.82 5.70 -24.08
N PRO A 54 7.47 6.40 -25.18
CA PRO A 54 7.60 7.85 -25.22
C PRO A 54 6.69 8.50 -24.19
N GLU A 55 6.96 9.78 -23.94
CA GLU A 55 6.01 10.71 -23.34
C GLU A 55 4.73 10.65 -24.20
N PHE A 56 3.77 9.86 -23.75
CA PHE A 56 2.44 9.85 -24.34
C PHE A 56 1.71 11.07 -23.82
N PRO A 57 0.95 11.75 -24.68
CA PRO A 57 0.52 13.09 -24.38
C PRO A 57 -0.47 13.07 -23.20
N VAL A 58 -0.11 13.87 -22.20
CA VAL A 58 -0.99 14.70 -21.36
C VAL A 58 -1.56 14.09 -20.07
N GLY A 59 -0.72 13.47 -19.25
CA GLY A 59 -0.99 13.49 -17.80
C GLY A 59 -1.24 14.94 -17.34
N VAL A 60 -2.27 15.16 -16.53
CA VAL A 60 -2.44 16.44 -15.81
C VAL A 60 -1.78 16.30 -14.44
N PRO A 61 -1.22 17.37 -13.87
CA PRO A 61 -0.69 17.32 -12.51
C PRO A 61 -1.76 16.76 -11.55
N GLY A 62 -1.39 15.73 -10.78
CA GLY A 62 -2.28 15.01 -9.88
C GLY A 62 -2.95 13.75 -10.45
N THR A 63 -2.62 13.32 -11.67
CA THR A 63 -2.95 11.97 -12.18
C THR A 63 -1.72 11.06 -12.05
N GLU A 64 -1.91 9.80 -11.69
CA GLU A 64 -0.83 8.79 -11.67
C GLU A 64 -0.79 8.02 -13.00
N ILE A 65 0.41 7.83 -13.55
CA ILE A 65 0.65 7.01 -14.74
C ILE A 65 1.74 5.99 -14.48
N ASP A 66 1.41 4.72 -14.72
CA ASP A 66 2.38 3.63 -14.58
C ASP A 66 3.09 3.38 -15.91
N LEU A 67 4.42 3.45 -15.88
CA LEU A 67 5.30 3.16 -16.99
C LEU A 67 6.04 1.84 -16.73
N ILE A 68 5.68 0.82 -17.48
CA ILE A 68 6.11 -0.57 -17.25
C ILE A 68 6.74 -1.08 -18.55
N GLY A 69 8.05 -1.31 -18.59
CA GLY A 69 8.69 -1.76 -19.84
C GLY A 69 8.46 -3.24 -20.16
N VAL A 70 7.97 -4.04 -19.21
CA VAL A 70 7.69 -5.47 -19.38
C VAL A 70 6.23 -5.73 -19.77
N PRO A 71 5.88 -6.87 -20.37
CA PRO A 71 4.49 -7.20 -20.66
C PRO A 71 3.71 -7.50 -19.38
N VAL A 72 2.48 -7.02 -19.30
CA VAL A 72 1.58 -7.21 -18.15
C VAL A 72 0.25 -7.83 -18.61
N ALA A 73 -0.31 -8.70 -17.79
CA ALA A 73 -1.65 -9.26 -17.93
C ALA A 73 -2.41 -9.17 -16.60
N LEU A 74 -3.72 -9.40 -16.60
CA LEU A 74 -4.49 -9.53 -15.36
C LEU A 74 -4.79 -11.00 -15.06
N ASN A 75 -4.73 -11.37 -13.78
CA ASN A 75 -5.18 -12.67 -13.30
C ASN A 75 -6.73 -12.70 -13.20
N THR A 76 -7.30 -13.78 -12.64
CA THR A 76 -8.75 -13.91 -12.47
C THR A 76 -9.36 -13.04 -11.37
N ALA A 77 -8.54 -12.60 -10.41
CA ALA A 77 -8.93 -11.67 -9.34
C ALA A 77 -8.84 -10.21 -9.79
N GLY A 78 -8.14 -9.93 -10.89
CA GLY A 78 -7.93 -8.58 -11.40
C GLY A 78 -6.51 -8.05 -11.17
N ASP A 79 -5.63 -8.83 -10.53
CA ASP A 79 -4.27 -8.38 -10.21
C ASP A 79 -3.32 -8.51 -11.39
N ARG A 80 -2.35 -7.60 -11.47
CA ARG A 80 -1.29 -7.62 -12.48
C ARG A 80 -0.41 -8.88 -12.38
N ILE A 81 -0.12 -9.47 -13.53
CA ILE A 81 0.89 -10.52 -13.73
C ILE A 81 1.94 -9.96 -14.69
N TYR A 82 3.16 -9.78 -14.19
CA TYR A 82 4.30 -9.33 -14.98
C TYR A 82 4.94 -10.52 -15.69
N GLN A 83 5.02 -10.49 -17.02
CA GLN A 83 5.52 -11.57 -17.85
C GLN A 83 7.01 -11.37 -18.15
N THR A 84 7.86 -11.65 -17.19
CA THR A 84 9.32 -11.67 -17.38
C THR A 84 9.68 -12.96 -18.15
N GLY A 85 10.16 -12.79 -19.39
CA GLY A 85 10.19 -13.86 -20.39
C GLY A 85 11.05 -15.10 -20.05
N VAL A 86 12.11 -14.97 -19.24
CA VAL A 86 13.02 -16.09 -18.90
C VAL A 86 13.43 -16.05 -17.43
N ALA A 87 13.41 -17.21 -16.76
CA ALA A 87 13.91 -17.31 -15.39
C ALA A 87 15.40 -16.89 -15.35
N GLY A 88 15.69 -15.79 -14.65
CA GLY A 88 17.04 -15.27 -14.41
C GLY A 88 17.50 -14.08 -15.27
N ASP A 89 16.62 -13.46 -16.08
CA ASP A 89 16.92 -12.19 -16.76
C ASP A 89 16.06 -10.98 -16.34
N GLY A 90 15.01 -11.23 -15.53
CA GLY A 90 14.07 -10.19 -15.09
C GLY A 90 13.31 -9.56 -16.26
N GLY A 91 13.28 -10.25 -17.40
CA GLY A 91 12.66 -9.94 -18.70
C GLY A 91 12.29 -8.48 -18.92
N GLY A 92 13.12 -7.73 -19.66
CA GLY A 92 12.80 -6.36 -20.08
C GLY A 92 13.68 -5.82 -21.21
N GLY A 93 14.79 -6.47 -21.58
CA GLY A 93 15.64 -5.95 -22.65
C GLY A 93 16.22 -4.57 -22.30
N PHE A 94 16.48 -3.75 -23.32
CA PHE A 94 16.95 -2.37 -23.15
C PHE A 94 15.79 -1.41 -23.41
N ASP A 95 15.21 -0.90 -22.32
CA ASP A 95 14.02 -0.06 -22.40
C ASP A 95 14.34 1.41 -22.18
N THR A 96 13.47 2.27 -22.68
CA THR A 96 13.46 3.69 -22.36
C THR A 96 12.05 4.11 -22.01
N LEU A 97 11.88 4.54 -20.77
CA LEU A 97 10.63 5.02 -20.20
C LEU A 97 10.76 6.54 -20.03
N VAL A 98 9.79 7.29 -20.53
CA VAL A 98 9.84 8.75 -20.53
C VAL A 98 8.64 9.30 -19.76
N GLY A 99 8.89 9.99 -18.66
CA GLY A 99 7.88 10.68 -17.86
C GLY A 99 7.27 11.89 -18.58
N GLY A 100 6.19 12.43 -18.03
CA GLY A 100 5.41 13.55 -18.53
C GLY A 100 5.14 14.62 -17.46
N ASN A 101 3.90 15.11 -17.39
CA ASN A 101 3.46 16.12 -16.40
C ASN A 101 2.55 15.54 -15.31
N ALA A 102 2.31 14.22 -15.36
CA ALA A 102 1.61 13.48 -14.32
C ALA A 102 2.59 13.15 -13.19
N THR A 103 2.11 12.49 -12.15
CA THR A 103 2.96 11.68 -11.29
C THR A 103 3.26 10.39 -12.06
N ASP A 104 4.50 10.23 -12.54
CA ASP A 104 4.89 9.04 -13.28
C ASP A 104 5.52 8.00 -12.35
N ILE A 105 4.97 6.79 -12.38
CA ILE A 105 5.44 5.64 -11.62
C ILE A 105 6.19 4.72 -12.57
N PHE A 106 7.52 4.71 -12.46
CA PHE A 106 8.39 3.84 -13.23
C PHE A 106 8.45 2.47 -12.55
N VAL A 107 7.69 1.50 -13.07
CA VAL A 107 7.57 0.18 -12.46
C VAL A 107 8.69 -0.74 -12.96
N LEU A 108 9.70 -0.90 -12.11
CA LEU A 108 10.90 -1.69 -12.39
C LEU A 108 11.00 -2.95 -11.52
N GLY A 109 9.96 -3.28 -10.78
CA GLY A 109 9.88 -4.51 -10.01
C GLY A 109 8.55 -4.63 -9.26
N GLU A 110 8.34 -5.80 -8.70
CA GLU A 110 7.16 -6.18 -7.94
C GLU A 110 7.56 -7.11 -6.78
N SER A 111 6.57 -7.63 -6.04
CA SER A 111 6.86 -8.49 -4.90
C SER A 111 7.62 -9.74 -5.36
N GLY A 112 8.76 -10.00 -4.71
CA GLY A 112 9.61 -11.15 -4.99
C GLY A 112 10.52 -11.02 -6.22
N GLN A 113 10.46 -9.95 -7.02
CA GLN A 113 11.37 -9.78 -8.16
C GLN A 113 11.58 -8.32 -8.63
N ASP A 114 12.83 -7.97 -8.87
CA ASP A 114 13.20 -6.83 -9.72
C ASP A 114 13.09 -7.21 -11.21
N PHE A 115 12.60 -6.27 -12.02
CA PHE A 115 12.73 -6.33 -13.47
C PHE A 115 14.15 -5.90 -13.86
N TYR A 116 14.59 -6.26 -15.06
CA TYR A 116 15.92 -5.91 -15.57
C TYR A 116 17.11 -6.41 -14.71
N ASN A 117 16.95 -7.52 -13.98
CA ASN A 117 18.01 -8.09 -13.14
C ASN A 117 19.05 -8.96 -13.89
N GLY A 118 18.90 -9.12 -15.21
CA GLY A 118 19.81 -9.86 -16.10
C GLY A 118 21.04 -9.08 -16.56
N ILE A 119 22.03 -9.79 -17.11
CA ILE A 119 23.32 -9.22 -17.58
C ILE A 119 23.18 -8.32 -18.82
N ASP A 120 22.15 -8.54 -19.64
CA ASP A 120 21.84 -7.80 -20.87
C ASP A 120 20.45 -7.13 -20.78
N SER A 121 20.11 -6.59 -19.62
CA SER A 121 18.83 -5.93 -19.36
C SER A 121 19.08 -4.64 -18.60
N ASN A 122 18.47 -3.53 -19.04
CA ASN A 122 18.46 -2.28 -18.29
C ASN A 122 17.29 -1.39 -18.74
N VAL A 123 17.00 -0.39 -17.91
CA VAL A 123 16.04 0.65 -18.27
C VAL A 123 16.68 2.03 -18.17
N ARG A 124 16.37 2.89 -19.14
CA ARG A 124 16.67 4.32 -19.09
C ARG A 124 15.40 5.08 -18.76
N ILE A 125 15.43 5.83 -17.66
CA ILE A 125 14.36 6.73 -17.24
C ILE A 125 14.73 8.15 -17.68
N SER A 126 13.90 8.73 -18.53
CA SER A 126 14.03 10.10 -19.04
C SER A 126 12.89 10.96 -18.52
N ASN A 127 13.16 12.25 -18.36
CA ASN A 127 12.18 13.24 -17.88
C ASN A 127 11.55 12.88 -16.52
N PHE A 128 12.38 12.42 -15.57
CA PHE A 128 11.97 12.18 -14.19
C PHE A 128 11.89 13.51 -13.43
N ASP A 129 10.75 13.82 -12.81
CA ASP A 129 10.56 14.94 -11.89
C ASP A 129 10.73 14.47 -10.43
N PRO A 130 11.86 14.77 -9.77
CA PRO A 130 12.10 14.33 -8.40
C PRO A 130 11.11 14.86 -7.35
N SER A 131 10.28 15.85 -7.70
CA SER A 131 9.27 16.37 -6.78
C SER A 131 7.97 15.58 -6.75
N VAL A 132 7.72 14.73 -7.75
CA VAL A 132 6.45 14.00 -7.89
C VAL A 132 6.60 12.58 -8.40
N ASP A 133 7.61 12.27 -9.21
CA ASP A 133 7.77 10.96 -9.84
C ASP A 133 8.36 9.94 -8.88
N ILE A 134 8.03 8.68 -9.17
CA ILE A 134 8.31 7.53 -8.33
C ILE A 134 8.96 6.43 -9.15
N ILE A 135 9.94 5.76 -8.55
CA ILE A 135 10.56 4.55 -9.06
C ILE A 135 10.14 3.41 -8.16
N GLN A 136 9.36 2.48 -8.71
CA GLN A 136 8.98 1.27 -8.03
C GLN A 136 10.01 0.18 -8.31
N LEU A 137 10.61 -0.36 -7.25
CA LEU A 137 11.55 -1.49 -7.29
C LEU A 137 10.89 -2.74 -6.71
N GLY A 138 11.43 -3.92 -6.95
CA GLY A 138 10.92 -5.13 -6.29
C GLY A 138 11.43 -5.23 -4.85
N LYS A 139 10.66 -5.87 -3.96
CA LYS A 139 11.19 -6.37 -2.68
C LYS A 139 11.30 -7.87 -2.72
N GLU A 140 12.50 -8.38 -2.48
CA GLU A 140 12.69 -9.80 -2.28
C GLU A 140 12.06 -10.21 -0.93
N ASN A 141 11.26 -11.27 -0.95
CA ASN A 141 10.83 -11.97 0.27
C ASN A 141 12.09 -12.29 1.08
N ASN A 142 12.23 -11.72 2.29
CA ASN A 142 13.39 -11.80 3.20
C ASN A 142 14.61 -10.87 2.92
N SER A 143 14.48 -9.71 2.26
CA SER A 143 15.59 -8.73 2.22
C SER A 143 15.22 -7.35 2.76
N LEU A 144 15.60 -7.11 4.02
CA LEU A 144 15.19 -5.98 4.87
C LEU A 144 16.26 -4.88 5.01
N ILE A 145 16.89 -4.55 3.90
CA ILE A 145 17.71 -3.35 3.70
C ILE A 145 17.15 -2.68 2.46
N ARG A 146 17.20 -1.33 2.33
CA ARG A 146 17.00 -0.67 1.04
C ARG A 146 17.84 -1.42 0.00
N ASN A 147 17.17 -2.19 -0.86
CA ASN A 147 17.87 -3.12 -1.73
C ASN A 147 18.53 -2.37 -2.87
N TYR A 148 18.43 -1.06 -2.96
CA TYR A 148 19.13 -0.28 -3.96
C TYR A 148 20.29 0.53 -3.39
N SER A 149 21.26 0.77 -4.25
CA SER A 149 22.25 1.83 -4.08
C SER A 149 22.20 2.73 -5.30
N ILE A 150 22.44 4.02 -5.08
CA ILE A 150 22.50 5.01 -6.15
C ILE A 150 23.97 5.37 -6.35
N ASN A 151 24.46 5.15 -7.56
CA ASN A 151 25.82 5.49 -7.96
C ASN A 151 25.79 6.53 -9.08
N PHE A 152 26.62 7.57 -8.93
CA PHE A 152 26.86 8.56 -9.97
C PHE A 152 28.32 9.01 -9.91
N ALA A 153 28.88 9.40 -11.05
CA ALA A 153 30.25 9.89 -11.13
C ALA A 153 30.31 11.41 -10.97
N PRO A 154 31.38 11.98 -10.39
CA PRO A 154 31.52 13.43 -10.29
C PRO A 154 31.47 14.12 -11.66
N GLY A 155 30.54 15.06 -11.83
CA GLY A 155 30.35 15.83 -13.06
C GLY A 155 29.36 15.23 -14.05
N GLU A 156 28.76 14.07 -13.74
CA GLU A 156 27.61 13.54 -14.47
C GLU A 156 26.30 14.05 -13.85
N THR A 157 25.26 14.15 -14.68
CA THR A 157 23.90 14.53 -14.26
C THR A 157 23.00 13.32 -14.05
N ASP A 158 23.41 12.14 -14.55
CA ASP A 158 22.65 10.91 -14.52
C ASP A 158 23.08 10.05 -13.33
N ALA A 159 22.12 9.36 -12.71
CA ALA A 159 22.38 8.42 -11.62
C ALA A 159 21.98 6.99 -12.02
N THR A 160 22.78 6.02 -11.59
CA THR A 160 22.49 4.60 -11.77
C THR A 160 21.91 4.01 -10.50
N ILE A 161 20.73 3.41 -10.61
CA ILE A 161 20.12 2.61 -9.55
C ILE A 161 20.62 1.19 -9.70
N ILE A 162 21.17 0.65 -8.62
CA ILE A 162 21.69 -0.71 -8.54
C ILE A 162 20.88 -1.42 -7.47
N ALA A 163 19.97 -2.31 -7.88
CA ALA A 163 19.30 -3.19 -6.94
C ALA A 163 20.24 -4.34 -6.51
N ARG A 164 20.08 -4.85 -5.29
CA ARG A 164 20.91 -5.87 -4.63
C ARG A 164 20.63 -7.27 -5.16
N SER A 165 19.42 -7.49 -5.70
CA SER A 165 19.06 -8.71 -6.44
C SER A 165 20.00 -8.94 -7.62
N THR A 166 20.52 -7.86 -8.19
CA THR A 166 21.57 -7.88 -9.20
C THR A 166 22.92 -8.06 -8.52
N THR A 167 23.84 -8.80 -9.13
CA THR A 167 25.22 -8.95 -8.63
C THR A 167 26.05 -7.67 -8.82
N GLY A 168 25.53 -6.50 -8.40
CA GLY A 168 26.11 -5.17 -8.59
C GLY A 168 25.93 -4.59 -10.00
N ILE A 169 24.90 -5.01 -10.73
CA ILE A 169 24.60 -4.54 -12.09
C ILE A 169 23.60 -3.38 -11.99
N GLY A 170 23.78 -2.33 -12.79
CA GLY A 170 22.81 -1.23 -12.84
C GLY A 170 21.48 -1.69 -13.41
N LEU A 171 20.41 -1.56 -12.63
CA LEU A 171 19.04 -1.88 -13.02
C LEU A 171 18.46 -0.75 -13.87
N ALA A 172 18.61 0.50 -13.40
CA ALA A 172 18.13 1.69 -14.10
C ALA A 172 19.19 2.78 -14.18
N VAL A 173 19.11 3.58 -15.24
CA VAL A 173 19.78 4.89 -15.33
C VAL A 173 18.71 5.96 -15.37
N VAL A 174 18.72 6.87 -14.40
CA VAL A 174 17.80 8.00 -14.30
C VAL A 174 18.54 9.26 -14.75
N GLU A 175 18.01 9.94 -15.77
CA GLU A 175 18.63 11.12 -16.34
C GLU A 175 18.40 12.37 -15.48
N ASN A 176 19.41 13.24 -15.41
CA ASN A 176 19.31 14.60 -14.85
C ASN A 176 18.88 14.70 -13.36
N VAL A 177 19.12 13.67 -12.56
CA VAL A 177 18.79 13.65 -11.12
C VAL A 177 19.97 14.00 -10.21
N VAL A 178 21.07 14.49 -10.78
CA VAL A 178 22.19 15.07 -10.03
C VAL A 178 22.30 16.54 -10.42
N ASP A 179 22.27 17.44 -9.44
CA ASP A 179 22.37 18.87 -9.68
C ASP A 179 23.72 19.20 -10.37
N PRO A 180 23.71 19.82 -11.57
CA PRO A 180 24.94 20.04 -12.34
C PRO A 180 25.89 21.07 -11.72
N PHE A 181 25.43 21.84 -10.73
CA PHE A 181 26.20 22.89 -10.06
C PHE A 181 26.71 22.46 -8.68
N THR A 182 25.88 21.80 -7.87
CA THR A 182 26.23 21.34 -6.52
C THR A 182 26.78 19.92 -6.51
N GLY A 183 26.41 19.09 -7.49
CA GLY A 183 26.72 17.66 -7.52
C GLY A 183 25.94 16.86 -6.47
N GLU A 184 24.88 17.44 -5.92
CA GLU A 184 23.99 16.77 -4.96
C GLU A 184 22.97 15.91 -5.71
N LEU A 185 22.67 14.75 -5.13
CA LEU A 185 21.62 13.87 -5.63
C LEU A 185 20.26 14.51 -5.32
N LEU A 186 19.40 14.59 -6.34
CA LEU A 186 18.05 15.15 -6.23
C LEU A 186 17.01 14.09 -5.83
N LEU A 187 17.37 12.80 -5.91
CA LEU A 187 16.54 11.70 -5.42
C LEU A 187 16.67 11.56 -3.91
N ASP A 188 15.54 11.39 -3.25
CA ASP A 188 15.46 10.97 -1.86
C ASP A 188 14.51 9.78 -1.68
N ASP A 189 14.25 9.40 -0.43
CA ASP A 189 13.47 8.21 -0.11
C ASP A 189 11.99 8.34 -0.57
N SER A 190 11.47 9.54 -0.79
CA SER A 190 10.10 9.76 -1.31
C SER A 190 9.95 9.38 -2.80
N ASN A 191 11.06 9.30 -3.53
CA ASN A 191 11.06 8.90 -4.94
C ASN A 191 11.03 7.38 -5.15
N PHE A 192 11.04 6.59 -4.08
CA PHE A 192 11.12 5.14 -4.19
C PHE A 192 9.92 4.48 -3.51
N ARG A 193 9.31 3.54 -4.24
CA ARG A 193 8.29 2.60 -3.75
C ARG A 193 8.82 1.17 -3.91
N PHE A 194 8.37 0.25 -3.07
CA PHE A 194 8.81 -1.15 -3.08
C PHE A 194 7.65 -2.11 -3.27
N GLY A 195 7.82 -2.99 -4.27
CA GLY A 195 6.85 -3.93 -4.83
C GLY A 195 5.55 -3.30 -5.26
N SER A 196 4.47 -4.08 -5.28
CA SER A 196 3.17 -3.62 -5.75
C SER A 196 2.51 -2.72 -4.72
N GLN A 197 3.06 -1.52 -4.56
CA GLN A 197 2.40 -0.38 -3.91
C GLN A 197 1.26 0.05 -4.82
N ASN A 198 0.28 -0.83 -4.95
CA ASN A 198 -1.00 -0.50 -5.53
C ASN A 198 -1.77 0.13 -4.36
N PRO A 199 -1.79 1.47 -4.26
CA PRO A 199 -2.72 2.11 -3.35
C PRO A 199 -4.14 1.60 -3.67
N PRO A 200 -5.02 1.63 -2.68
CA PRO A 200 -6.40 1.24 -2.92
C PRO A 200 -6.98 2.15 -4.00
N ASN A 201 -7.95 1.65 -4.75
CA ASN A 201 -8.74 2.51 -5.63
C ASN A 201 -9.35 3.67 -4.81
N ASP A 202 -9.63 4.81 -5.46
CA ASP A 202 -10.15 6.01 -4.77
C ASP A 202 -11.54 5.80 -4.11
N GLU A 203 -12.15 4.63 -4.28
CA GLU A 203 -13.46 4.28 -3.74
C GLU A 203 -13.32 3.41 -2.47
N PRO A 204 -13.74 3.89 -1.30
CA PRO A 204 -13.68 3.09 -0.09
C PRO A 204 -14.64 1.92 -0.06
N LEU A 205 -14.21 0.93 0.72
CA LEU A 205 -14.99 -0.26 0.98
C LEU A 205 -16.40 0.10 1.47
N PRO A 206 -17.44 -0.48 0.84
CA PRO A 206 -18.80 -0.37 1.34
C PRO A 206 -18.88 -0.77 2.81
N LEU A 207 -19.70 -0.05 3.59
CA LEU A 207 -19.87 -0.32 5.02
C LEU A 207 -20.41 -1.73 5.29
N GLU A 208 -21.18 -2.29 4.37
CA GLU A 208 -21.68 -3.68 4.44
C GLU A 208 -20.55 -4.72 4.36
N ILE A 209 -19.38 -4.32 3.87
CA ILE A 209 -18.17 -5.16 3.79
C ILE A 209 -17.24 -4.83 4.97
N SER A 210 -16.97 -3.55 5.24
CA SER A 210 -15.98 -3.19 6.25
C SER A 210 -16.50 -3.33 7.68
N PHE A 211 -17.80 -3.21 7.94
CA PHE A 211 -18.37 -3.36 9.28
C PHE A 211 -18.37 -4.82 9.74
N VAL A 212 -17.68 -5.12 10.85
CA VAL A 212 -17.58 -6.47 11.40
C VAL A 212 -18.83 -6.79 12.23
N GLU A 213 -19.92 -7.14 11.53
CA GLU A 213 -21.23 -7.35 12.13
C GLU A 213 -21.24 -8.46 13.18
N GLY A 214 -20.49 -9.54 12.97
CA GLY A 214 -20.41 -10.66 13.91
C GLY A 214 -20.00 -10.22 15.31
N GLU A 215 -18.99 -9.36 15.40
CA GLU A 215 -18.51 -8.80 16.66
C GLU A 215 -19.53 -7.85 17.28
N TYR A 216 -20.09 -6.95 16.46
CA TYR A 216 -21.08 -6.01 16.93
C TYR A 216 -22.29 -6.72 17.54
N LEU A 217 -22.80 -7.78 16.90
CA LEU A 217 -23.93 -8.55 17.43
C LEU A 217 -23.56 -9.34 18.70
N ALA A 218 -22.33 -9.87 18.79
CA ALA A 218 -21.85 -10.57 19.98
C ALA A 218 -21.78 -9.64 21.20
N ASN A 219 -21.30 -8.41 21.01
CA ASN A 219 -21.23 -7.38 22.04
C ASN A 219 -22.60 -6.76 22.36
N ASN A 220 -23.60 -6.95 21.49
CA ASN A 220 -24.92 -6.36 21.62
C ASN A 220 -26.05 -7.41 21.54
N PRO A 221 -26.22 -8.29 22.54
CA PRO A 221 -27.16 -9.41 22.48
C PRO A 221 -28.62 -9.03 22.20
N GLY A 222 -29.07 -7.86 22.67
CA GLY A 222 -30.42 -7.37 22.39
C GLY A 222 -30.62 -6.98 20.92
N VAL A 223 -29.56 -6.53 20.24
CA VAL A 223 -29.59 -6.27 18.79
C VAL A 223 -29.54 -7.57 18.04
N ALA A 224 -28.71 -8.53 18.46
CA ALA A 224 -28.69 -9.88 17.90
C ALA A 224 -30.07 -10.56 17.98
N GLU A 225 -30.78 -10.40 19.10
CA GLU A 225 -32.17 -10.88 19.23
C GLU A 225 -33.13 -10.15 18.29
N ALA A 226 -32.99 -8.82 18.13
CA ALA A 226 -33.81 -8.04 17.20
C ALA A 226 -33.61 -8.45 15.73
N VAL A 227 -32.37 -8.71 15.32
CA VAL A 227 -32.00 -9.21 13.98
C VAL A 227 -32.54 -10.62 13.78
N ASN A 228 -32.32 -11.53 14.72
CA ASN A 228 -32.82 -12.92 14.64
C ASN A 228 -34.36 -13.01 14.55
N ASN A 229 -35.07 -12.07 15.18
CA ASN A 229 -36.52 -11.98 15.11
C ASN A 229 -37.03 -11.19 13.89
N GLY A 230 -36.13 -10.61 13.08
CA GLY A 230 -36.46 -9.84 11.88
C GLY A 230 -37.05 -8.45 12.14
N PHE A 231 -36.81 -7.86 13.32
CA PHE A 231 -37.24 -6.49 13.63
C PHE A 231 -36.32 -5.43 13.01
N ILE A 232 -35.05 -5.78 12.80
CA ILE A 232 -34.02 -5.00 12.12
C ILE A 232 -33.32 -5.97 11.15
N SER A 233 -32.85 -5.48 10.00
CA SER A 233 -32.24 -6.30 8.95
C SER A 233 -30.80 -6.72 9.25
N SER A 234 -30.04 -5.91 9.99
CA SER A 234 -28.64 -6.19 10.37
C SER A 234 -28.20 -5.39 11.60
N GLY A 235 -27.10 -5.82 12.20
CA GLY A 235 -26.35 -5.07 13.20
C GLY A 235 -25.83 -3.74 12.65
N LEU A 236 -25.40 -3.70 11.38
CA LEU A 236 -25.03 -2.46 10.70
C LEU A 236 -26.21 -1.47 10.64
N GLU A 237 -27.42 -1.93 10.27
CA GLU A 237 -28.61 -1.08 10.26
C GLU A 237 -28.89 -0.51 11.66
N HIS A 238 -28.75 -1.32 12.72
CA HIS A 238 -28.88 -0.81 14.07
C HIS A 238 -27.79 0.21 14.40
N TYR A 239 -26.53 -0.07 14.06
CA TYR A 239 -25.41 0.82 14.37
C TYR A 239 -25.62 2.20 13.76
N LEU A 240 -25.95 2.26 12.47
CA LEU A 240 -26.20 3.50 11.74
C LEU A 240 -27.39 4.30 12.28
N ASN A 241 -28.50 3.62 12.62
CA ASN A 241 -29.73 4.30 13.04
C ASN A 241 -29.75 4.66 14.53
N PHE A 242 -29.05 3.89 15.36
CA PHE A 242 -29.12 3.98 16.83
C PHE A 242 -27.77 3.88 17.51
N GLY A 243 -26.92 2.93 17.12
CA GLY A 243 -25.68 2.59 17.83
C GLY A 243 -24.70 3.77 17.97
N ILE A 244 -24.58 4.61 16.94
CA ILE A 244 -23.79 5.85 16.99
C ILE A 244 -24.27 6.76 18.12
N ASN A 245 -25.56 7.08 18.18
CA ASN A 245 -26.18 7.94 19.21
C ASN A 245 -26.23 7.28 20.60
N GLU A 246 -26.09 5.97 20.67
CA GLU A 246 -25.98 5.20 21.90
C GLU A 246 -24.54 5.06 22.40
N ASN A 247 -23.57 5.64 21.69
CA ASN A 247 -22.13 5.54 21.96
C ASN A 247 -21.65 4.08 22.00
N ARG A 248 -22.18 3.22 21.12
CA ARG A 248 -21.71 1.85 21.01
C ARG A 248 -20.41 1.81 20.23
N ALA A 249 -19.50 0.95 20.68
CA ALA A 249 -18.28 0.65 19.95
C ALA A 249 -18.59 -0.11 18.64
N ALA A 250 -17.79 0.13 17.62
CA ALA A 250 -17.84 -0.58 16.36
C ALA A 250 -16.43 -0.85 15.84
N PHE A 251 -16.28 -1.95 15.11
CA PHE A 251 -15.03 -2.36 14.50
C PHE A 251 -15.21 -2.47 12.99
N PHE A 252 -14.25 -1.91 12.26
CA PHE A 252 -14.21 -1.91 10.80
C PHE A 252 -12.89 -2.54 10.32
N GLY A 253 -12.98 -3.55 9.47
CA GLY A 253 -11.84 -4.21 8.82
C GLY A 253 -11.85 -4.01 7.31
N GLY A 254 -10.76 -4.39 6.65
CA GLY A 254 -10.71 -4.46 5.19
C GLY A 254 -10.78 -5.89 4.67
N THR A 255 -10.01 -6.18 3.65
CA THR A 255 -10.02 -7.42 2.86
C THR A 255 -8.59 -7.99 2.74
N ASN A 256 -8.37 -8.90 1.78
CA ASN A 256 -7.04 -9.46 1.51
C ASN A 256 -6.29 -8.64 0.45
N GLY A 257 -6.59 -7.35 0.33
CA GLY A 257 -6.06 -6.47 -0.70
C GLY A 257 -6.08 -5.02 -0.19
N SER A 258 -5.40 -4.13 -0.90
CA SER A 258 -5.33 -2.71 -0.57
C SER A 258 -6.72 -2.07 -0.55
N ASP A 259 -7.10 -1.50 0.60
CA ASP A 259 -8.42 -0.94 0.84
C ASP A 259 -8.39 0.51 1.35
N ILE A 260 -9.40 1.32 0.98
CA ILE A 260 -9.74 2.51 1.79
C ILE A 260 -10.81 2.08 2.80
N VAL A 261 -10.43 1.99 4.07
CA VAL A 261 -11.35 1.72 5.18
C VAL A 261 -11.81 3.06 5.74
N ARG A 262 -13.07 3.40 5.47
CA ARG A 262 -13.73 4.62 5.96
C ARG A 262 -14.90 4.29 6.89
N PRO A 263 -14.65 4.19 8.20
CA PRO A 263 -15.68 3.99 9.21
C PRO A 263 -16.68 5.15 9.28
N VAL A 264 -17.70 4.97 10.12
CA VAL A 264 -18.65 6.01 10.50
C VAL A 264 -18.76 6.10 12.01
N GLY A 265 -18.68 7.32 12.55
CA GLY A 265 -18.69 7.63 13.97
C GLY A 265 -18.87 9.13 14.22
N GLU A 266 -19.18 9.50 15.47
CA GLU A 266 -19.30 10.87 15.97
C GLU A 266 -18.48 11.07 17.26
N GLU A 267 -18.33 12.31 17.73
CA GLU A 267 -17.42 12.76 18.81
C GLU A 267 -17.39 11.90 20.10
N ASN A 268 -18.43 11.12 20.41
CA ASN A 268 -18.52 10.30 21.63
C ASN A 268 -18.41 8.80 21.37
N ASN A 269 -18.14 8.39 20.12
CA ASN A 269 -17.96 7.01 19.74
C ASN A 269 -16.53 6.54 19.99
N PHE A 270 -16.40 5.22 20.12
CA PHE A 270 -15.14 4.51 20.07
C PHE A 270 -15.19 3.62 18.84
N VAL A 271 -14.26 3.83 17.91
CA VAL A 271 -14.21 3.11 16.63
C VAL A 271 -12.85 2.45 16.50
N GLU A 272 -12.86 1.14 16.26
CA GLU A 272 -11.66 0.39 15.96
C GLU A 272 -11.56 0.18 14.44
N VAL A 273 -10.36 0.30 13.89
CA VAL A 273 -10.12 0.27 12.43
C VAL A 273 -8.89 -0.57 12.12
N THR A 274 -9.00 -1.47 11.15
CA THR A 274 -7.85 -2.16 10.54
C THR A 274 -8.06 -2.29 9.04
N GLY A 275 -6.98 -2.44 8.27
CA GLY A 275 -7.06 -2.63 6.82
C GLY A 275 -7.09 -4.09 6.39
N VAL A 276 -6.63 -5.00 7.25
CA VAL A 276 -6.62 -6.44 6.92
C VAL A 276 -8.01 -7.08 7.05
N ALA A 277 -8.22 -8.19 6.35
CA ALA A 277 -9.43 -8.99 6.45
C ALA A 277 -9.65 -9.55 7.86
N VAL A 278 -10.87 -9.39 8.37
CA VAL A 278 -11.28 -9.95 9.67
C VAL A 278 -12.65 -10.62 9.58
N ASP A 279 -12.76 -11.78 10.21
CA ASP A 279 -14.04 -12.43 10.51
C ASP A 279 -14.22 -12.55 12.04
N TYR A 280 -15.45 -12.79 12.48
CA TYR A 280 -15.77 -12.95 13.90
C TYR A 280 -16.65 -14.17 14.13
N PHE A 281 -16.16 -15.09 14.97
CA PHE A 281 -16.94 -16.26 15.41
C PHE A 281 -17.09 -16.33 16.94
N PHE A 282 -16.00 -16.15 17.67
CA PHE A 282 -15.95 -16.05 19.14
C PHE A 282 -14.93 -15.01 19.60
N GLU A 283 -13.87 -14.87 18.83
CA GLU A 283 -12.85 -13.83 18.87
C GLU A 283 -12.64 -13.33 17.43
N ARG A 284 -11.91 -12.22 17.28
CA ARG A 284 -11.48 -11.74 15.97
C ARG A 284 -10.54 -12.77 15.35
N ASP A 285 -10.87 -13.22 14.15
CA ASP A 285 -10.03 -14.08 13.33
C ASP A 285 -9.50 -13.23 12.17
N TYR A 286 -8.24 -12.83 12.28
CA TYR A 286 -7.56 -12.05 11.25
C TYR A 286 -7.14 -12.99 10.13
N LEU A 287 -7.74 -12.80 8.95
CA LEU A 287 -7.58 -13.69 7.80
C LEU A 287 -6.42 -13.27 6.89
N SER A 288 -5.90 -12.06 7.09
CA SER A 288 -4.70 -11.52 6.45
C SER A 288 -3.78 -10.87 7.51
N ASP A 289 -2.50 -10.76 7.17
CA ASP A 289 -1.46 -10.06 7.93
C ASP A 289 -0.98 -8.78 7.21
N GLY A 290 -1.64 -8.36 6.13
CA GLY A 290 -1.32 -7.11 5.44
C GLY A 290 -0.06 -7.16 4.58
N ILE A 291 0.56 -8.33 4.39
CA ILE A 291 1.74 -8.44 3.52
C ILE A 291 1.35 -8.09 2.09
N GLY A 292 1.94 -7.03 1.54
CA GLY A 292 1.61 -6.58 0.18
C GLY A 292 0.36 -5.70 0.08
N GLU A 293 -0.30 -5.41 1.21
CA GLU A 293 -1.52 -4.60 1.28
C GLU A 293 -1.18 -3.15 1.63
N PHE A 294 -1.78 -2.22 0.89
CA PHE A 294 -1.63 -0.78 1.10
C PHE A 294 -2.97 -0.21 1.50
N ASP A 295 -3.17 -0.02 2.79
CA ASP A 295 -4.48 0.36 3.30
C ASP A 295 -4.51 1.82 3.69
N ARG A 296 -5.62 2.49 3.40
CA ARG A 296 -5.88 3.84 3.87
C ARG A 296 -6.96 3.79 4.96
N LEU A 297 -6.54 3.98 6.21
CA LEU A 297 -7.39 3.90 7.39
C LEU A 297 -7.79 5.31 7.82
N ILE A 298 -9.08 5.63 7.73
CA ILE A 298 -9.58 6.99 7.99
C ILE A 298 -10.19 7.06 9.39
N GLY A 299 -9.70 7.99 10.21
CA GLY A 299 -10.29 8.31 11.51
C GLY A 299 -11.67 8.95 11.39
N THR A 300 -12.48 8.77 12.43
CA THR A 300 -13.77 9.46 12.59
C THR A 300 -13.67 10.50 13.70
N PRO A 301 -14.59 11.47 13.81
CA PRO A 301 -14.68 12.26 15.04
C PRO A 301 -14.91 11.33 16.24
N GLY A 302 -14.22 11.56 17.36
CA GLY A 302 -14.28 10.70 18.54
C GLY A 302 -12.98 9.93 18.74
N VAL A 303 -13.03 8.84 19.51
CA VAL A 303 -11.83 8.04 19.82
C VAL A 303 -11.69 6.93 18.79
N ASN A 304 -10.55 6.87 18.11
CA ASN A 304 -10.23 5.84 17.13
C ASN A 304 -9.05 4.99 17.60
N GLU A 305 -9.15 3.67 17.47
CA GLU A 305 -8.01 2.76 17.67
C GLU A 305 -7.67 2.07 16.34
N PHE A 306 -6.49 2.38 15.81
CA PHE A 306 -5.97 1.78 14.57
C PHE A 306 -5.18 0.52 14.92
N ILE A 307 -5.61 -0.63 14.42
CA ILE A 307 -5.06 -1.94 14.78
C ILE A 307 -4.14 -2.43 13.67
N LEU A 308 -2.85 -2.54 13.98
CA LEU A 308 -1.77 -2.93 13.07
C LEU A 308 -1.05 -4.20 13.55
N GLY A 309 -1.78 -5.10 14.23
CA GLY A 309 -1.27 -6.40 14.59
C GLY A 309 -2.21 -7.21 15.46
N THR A 310 -1.82 -8.44 15.71
CA THR A 310 -2.53 -9.38 16.58
C THR A 310 -1.58 -10.41 17.18
N THR A 311 -2.13 -11.43 17.82
CA THR A 311 -1.40 -12.65 18.19
C THR A 311 -2.06 -13.86 17.56
N THR A 312 -1.26 -14.87 17.21
CA THR A 312 -1.76 -16.16 16.74
C THR A 312 -1.06 -17.31 17.47
N VAL A 313 -1.52 -18.54 17.27
CA VAL A 313 -0.89 -19.75 17.83
C VAL A 313 -0.41 -20.71 16.75
N ILE A 314 0.86 -21.11 16.82
CA ILE A 314 1.43 -22.11 15.90
C ILE A 314 0.99 -23.51 16.33
N THR A 315 0.22 -24.20 15.48
CA THR A 315 -0.23 -25.58 15.70
C THR A 315 0.75 -26.60 15.09
N PRO A 316 0.92 -27.81 15.68
CA PRO A 316 0.16 -28.41 16.79
C PRO A 316 0.70 -28.12 18.19
N VAL A 317 1.76 -27.31 18.34
CA VAL A 317 2.46 -27.12 19.62
C VAL A 317 1.82 -26.03 20.49
N ILE A 318 0.91 -25.22 19.95
CA ILE A 318 0.22 -24.09 20.60
C ILE A 318 1.25 -23.13 21.20
N ILE A 319 2.04 -22.53 20.32
CA ILE A 319 3.01 -21.48 20.68
C ILE A 319 2.40 -20.15 20.24
N PRO A 320 2.06 -19.23 21.17
CA PRO A 320 1.63 -17.90 20.80
C PRO A 320 2.79 -17.13 20.16
N VAL A 321 2.47 -16.28 19.19
CA VAL A 321 3.44 -15.44 18.46
C VAL A 321 2.76 -14.11 18.16
N ALA A 322 3.51 -13.01 18.28
CA ALA A 322 3.10 -11.70 17.79
C ALA A 322 3.03 -11.71 16.26
N VAL A 323 1.95 -11.16 15.71
CA VAL A 323 1.76 -10.97 14.27
C VAL A 323 1.55 -9.47 14.05
N PRO A 324 2.61 -8.67 13.94
CA PRO A 324 2.49 -7.33 13.37
C PRO A 324 1.92 -7.42 11.95
N PHE A 325 1.07 -6.47 11.59
CA PHE A 325 0.58 -6.35 10.22
C PHE A 325 1.53 -5.55 9.36
N TYR A 326 1.40 -5.70 8.05
CA TYR A 326 2.14 -4.92 7.04
C TYR A 326 3.65 -5.15 7.05
N LEU A 327 4.14 -6.25 7.66
CA LEU A 327 5.54 -6.61 7.51
C LEU A 327 5.86 -6.92 6.04
N GLY A 328 7.09 -6.64 5.61
CA GLY A 328 7.42 -6.75 4.21
C GLY A 328 6.73 -5.68 3.36
N GLU A 329 6.02 -6.08 2.31
CA GLU A 329 5.52 -5.18 1.26
C GLU A 329 4.19 -4.49 1.59
N GLY A 330 3.82 -4.30 2.85
CA GLY A 330 2.59 -3.62 3.21
C GLY A 330 2.83 -2.26 3.85
N GLU A 331 1.82 -1.40 3.86
CA GLU A 331 1.84 -0.17 4.64
C GLU A 331 0.40 0.32 4.91
N ALA A 332 0.11 0.72 6.15
CA ALA A 332 -1.12 1.44 6.46
C ALA A 332 -0.90 2.96 6.46
N THR A 333 -1.55 3.68 5.54
CA THR A 333 -1.70 5.14 5.62
C THR A 333 -2.85 5.47 6.56
N ILE A 334 -2.56 6.14 7.67
CA ILE A 334 -3.54 6.61 8.65
C ILE A 334 -3.87 8.08 8.38
N VAL A 335 -5.16 8.36 8.21
CA VAL A 335 -5.69 9.71 7.94
C VAL A 335 -6.56 10.16 9.10
N ASP A 336 -6.57 11.47 9.38
CA ASP A 336 -7.39 12.10 10.42
C ASP A 336 -7.09 11.59 11.85
N PHE A 337 -5.85 11.17 12.11
CA PHE A 337 -5.40 10.80 13.46
C PHE A 337 -5.36 12.02 14.39
N ASN A 338 -6.02 11.94 15.55
CA ASN A 338 -6.11 13.01 16.53
C ASN A 338 -5.78 12.54 17.95
N GLN A 339 -4.51 12.68 18.34
CA GLN A 339 -4.05 12.38 19.72
C GLN A 339 -4.79 13.14 20.82
N PHE A 340 -5.46 14.27 20.52
CA PHE A 340 -6.19 15.05 21.53
C PHE A 340 -7.61 14.53 21.77
N GLU A 341 -8.20 13.84 20.79
CA GLU A 341 -9.47 13.12 20.97
C GLU A 341 -9.24 11.77 21.66
N GLY A 342 -8.01 11.28 21.64
CA GLY A 342 -7.60 10.04 22.32
C GLY A 342 -7.30 8.92 21.34
N ASP A 343 -7.09 9.24 20.06
CA ASP A 343 -6.74 8.25 19.06
C ASP A 343 -5.45 7.52 19.43
N SER A 344 -5.44 6.22 19.13
CA SER A 344 -4.31 5.35 19.41
C SER A 344 -4.03 4.38 18.29
N ILE A 345 -2.81 3.84 18.28
CA ILE A 345 -2.40 2.79 17.35
C ILE A 345 -1.96 1.59 18.18
N GLU A 346 -2.58 0.43 17.93
CA GLU A 346 -2.25 -0.84 18.54
C GLU A 346 -1.35 -1.66 17.62
N LEU A 347 -0.20 -2.09 18.14
CA LEU A 347 0.75 -2.98 17.47
C LEU A 347 1.10 -4.16 18.38
N PHE A 348 1.58 -5.24 17.78
CA PHE A 348 2.14 -6.39 18.49
C PHE A 348 3.56 -6.65 18.02
N LYS A 349 4.45 -6.96 18.97
CA LYS A 349 5.85 -7.26 18.66
C LYS A 349 6.40 -8.38 19.51
N GLN A 350 7.47 -9.00 19.05
CA GLN A 350 8.32 -9.77 19.94
C GLN A 350 9.10 -8.82 20.86
N SER A 351 9.46 -9.26 22.06
CA SER A 351 10.20 -8.43 23.02
C SER A 351 11.61 -8.10 22.54
N ILE A 352 12.15 -8.88 21.61
CA ILE A 352 13.43 -8.62 20.94
C ILE A 352 13.32 -7.57 19.83
N ASP A 353 12.11 -7.34 19.33
CA ASP A 353 11.83 -6.38 18.26
C ASP A 353 11.54 -4.99 18.85
N ASN A 354 11.61 -3.98 18.00
CA ASN A 354 11.50 -2.58 18.38
C ASN A 354 10.57 -1.81 17.45
N ILE A 355 9.95 -0.74 17.96
CA ILE A 355 9.12 0.17 17.16
C ILE A 355 9.76 1.55 17.23
N GLN A 356 9.98 2.19 16.09
CA GLN A 356 10.55 3.53 15.98
C GLN A 356 9.58 4.47 15.28
N LEU A 357 9.64 5.75 15.65
CA LEU A 357 8.82 6.79 15.05
C LEU A 357 9.71 7.97 14.67
N PHE A 358 9.56 8.47 13.45
CA PHE A 358 10.29 9.66 12.99
C PHE A 358 9.51 10.38 11.90
N PRO A 359 9.64 11.72 11.82
CA PRO A 359 8.97 12.47 10.78
C PRO A 359 9.67 12.28 9.43
N VAL A 360 8.88 12.16 8.36
CA VAL A 360 9.34 12.24 6.97
C VAL A 360 8.43 13.25 6.26
N GLY A 361 9.01 14.36 5.80
CA GLY A 361 8.21 15.46 5.26
C GLY A 361 7.20 16.00 6.29
N ASN A 362 5.91 15.93 5.97
CA ASN A 362 4.81 16.34 6.84
C ASN A 362 4.21 15.19 7.67
N ASP A 363 4.66 13.96 7.44
CA ASP A 363 4.03 12.76 7.97
C ASP A 363 4.88 12.15 9.09
N LEU A 364 4.26 11.29 9.91
CA LEU A 364 4.97 10.49 10.91
C LEU A 364 5.03 9.04 10.46
N VAL A 365 6.24 8.51 10.30
CA VAL A 365 6.48 7.13 9.92
C VAL A 365 6.59 6.27 11.17
N ILE A 366 5.97 5.09 11.14
CA ILE A 366 6.07 4.04 12.14
C ILE A 366 6.86 2.88 11.54
N GLU A 367 8.08 2.69 12.03
CA GLU A 367 8.94 1.58 11.65
C GLU A 367 8.85 0.44 12.67
N TYR A 368 8.64 -0.77 12.17
CA TYR A 368 8.85 -2.01 12.90
C TYR A 368 10.27 -2.51 12.63
N GLN A 369 11.01 -2.85 13.69
CA GLN A 369 12.38 -3.32 13.62
C GLN A 369 12.49 -4.75 14.18
N SER A 370 12.51 -5.75 13.31
CA SER A 370 12.70 -7.15 13.68
C SER A 370 14.18 -7.52 13.79
N LEU A 371 14.52 -8.47 14.67
CA LEU A 371 15.87 -9.01 14.77
C LEU A 371 15.96 -10.42 14.18
N GLU A 372 16.42 -10.54 12.94
CA GLU A 372 16.63 -11.82 12.26
C GLU A 372 18.13 -12.10 12.04
N ASN A 373 18.61 -13.26 12.50
CA ASN A 373 19.99 -13.71 12.26
C ASN A 373 21.10 -12.69 12.65
N ASN A 374 20.86 -11.87 13.69
CA ASN A 374 21.70 -10.74 14.13
C ASN A 374 21.77 -9.55 13.16
N VAL A 375 20.81 -9.44 12.25
CA VAL A 375 20.57 -8.28 11.39
C VAL A 375 19.29 -7.62 11.88
N ILE A 376 19.34 -6.29 12.03
CA ILE A 376 18.11 -5.51 12.28
C ILE A 376 17.48 -5.29 10.92
N GLU A 377 16.25 -5.74 10.83
CA GLU A 377 15.37 -5.62 9.70
C GLU A 377 14.37 -4.51 10.00
N VAL A 378 14.03 -3.71 8.99
CA VAL A 378 13.22 -2.51 9.19
C VAL A 378 12.12 -2.48 8.14
N ASP A 379 10.87 -2.42 8.61
CA ASP A 379 9.68 -2.26 7.77
C ASP A 379 8.93 -1.00 8.21
N THR A 380 8.51 -0.18 7.25
CA THR A 380 7.49 0.83 7.51
C THR A 380 6.15 0.10 7.54
N VAL A 381 5.51 0.08 8.70
CA VAL A 381 4.20 -0.59 8.85
C VAL A 381 3.03 0.38 8.79
N ALA A 382 3.30 1.66 9.04
CA ALA A 382 2.30 2.71 8.88
C ALA A 382 2.91 4.11 8.72
N VAL A 383 2.13 4.99 8.10
CA VAL A 383 2.40 6.42 7.96
C VAL A 383 1.17 7.20 8.42
N ILE A 384 1.37 8.16 9.33
CA ILE A 384 0.30 9.08 9.77
C ILE A 384 0.39 10.37 8.95
N GLU A 385 -0.62 10.61 8.12
CA GLU A 385 -0.71 11.79 7.26
C GLU A 385 -0.78 13.08 8.09
N GLY A 386 0.10 14.04 7.82
CA GLY A 386 0.20 15.29 8.58
C GLY A 386 0.74 15.10 10.02
N GLY A 387 1.23 13.91 10.35
CA GLY A 387 1.61 13.50 11.69
C GLY A 387 2.97 13.98 12.18
N ALA A 388 3.80 14.67 11.37
CA ALA A 388 5.21 14.94 11.70
C ALA A 388 5.47 15.65 13.05
N ASN A 389 4.47 16.35 13.59
CA ASN A 389 4.57 17.06 14.88
C ASN A 389 3.91 16.32 16.05
N LEU A 390 3.34 15.13 15.82
CA LEU A 390 2.84 14.27 16.88
C LEU A 390 4.00 13.81 17.76
N ASN A 391 3.73 13.64 19.05
CA ASN A 391 4.71 13.17 20.01
C ASN A 391 4.13 11.99 20.78
N LEU A 392 3.94 10.90 20.04
CA LEU A 392 3.30 9.69 20.55
C LEU A 392 4.21 8.99 21.55
N THR A 393 3.59 8.48 22.60
CA THR A 393 4.26 7.68 23.63
C THR A 393 3.92 6.20 23.44
N GLN A 394 4.91 5.33 23.69
CA GLN A 394 4.69 3.89 23.66
C GLN A 394 4.32 3.39 25.07
N ASN A 395 3.12 2.85 25.23
CA ASN A 395 2.79 1.99 26.37
C ASN A 395 2.97 0.53 25.95
N ILE A 396 3.81 -0.20 26.67
CA ILE A 396 4.18 -1.58 26.36
C ILE A 396 3.61 -2.48 27.45
N GLU A 397 2.72 -3.39 27.05
CA GLU A 397 2.11 -4.40 27.91
C GLU A 397 2.62 -5.78 27.50
N THR A 398 3.43 -6.42 28.35
CA THR A 398 3.88 -7.80 28.10
C THR A 398 2.71 -8.75 28.30
N ILE A 399 2.25 -9.35 27.19
CA ILE A 399 1.13 -10.28 27.14
C ILE A 399 1.57 -11.68 27.54
N ASP A 400 2.77 -12.10 27.09
CA ASP A 400 3.37 -13.37 27.46
C ASP A 400 4.89 -13.23 27.65
N ASP A 401 5.34 -13.30 28.90
CA ASP A 401 6.76 -13.20 29.27
C ASP A 401 7.59 -14.43 28.84
N PHE A 402 6.95 -15.59 28.70
CA PHE A 402 7.66 -16.82 28.32
C PHE A 402 7.99 -16.85 26.83
N PHE A 403 7.04 -16.40 26.00
CA PHE A 403 7.23 -16.28 24.55
C PHE A 403 7.74 -14.91 24.12
N GLY A 404 7.78 -13.93 25.03
CA GLY A 404 8.30 -12.59 24.78
C GLY A 404 7.39 -11.82 23.84
N ILE A 405 6.09 -11.75 24.14
CA ILE A 405 5.11 -11.05 23.31
C ILE A 405 4.68 -9.78 24.04
N ASP A 406 4.82 -8.65 23.36
CA ASP A 406 4.40 -7.35 23.84
C ASP A 406 3.29 -6.77 22.96
N ARG A 407 2.24 -6.25 23.59
CA ARG A 407 1.26 -5.33 23.00
C ARG A 407 1.76 -3.91 23.19
N VAL A 408 1.77 -3.13 22.13
CA VAL A 408 2.24 -1.74 22.14
C VAL A 408 1.10 -0.83 21.72
N ILE A 409 0.81 0.17 22.54
CA ILE A 409 -0.17 1.22 22.23
C ILE A 409 0.56 2.54 22.09
N LEU A 410 0.40 3.19 20.94
CA LEU A 410 0.88 4.55 20.64
C LEU A 410 -0.26 5.55 20.86
N PHE A 411 -0.04 6.57 21.68
CA PHE A 411 -1.02 7.64 21.98
C PHE A 411 -0.35 8.95 22.43
#